data_AF-A0A7Y3A8J0-F1
#
_entry.id   AF-A0A7Y3A8J0-F1
#
_cell.length_a   1.000
_cell.length_b   1.000
_cell.length_c   1.000
_cell.angle_alpha   90.00
_cell.angle_beta   90.00
_cell.angle_gamma   90.00
#
_symmetry.space_group_name_H-M   'P 1'
#
loop_
_entity.id
_entity.type
_entity.pdbx_description
1 polymer ?
#
loop_
_entity_poly.entity_id
_entity_poly.type
_entity_poly.pdbx_seq_one_letter_code
_entity_poly.pdbx_strand_id
1 'polypeptide(L)'
;SRWHWRHRADAEPRNFAISAWQLARVHAVTGRNERALEFGRESLDICEREDLSPFYVAYAHEAIARAAHGIGDEDLMAEHLRLGREAAADVEDAEHRQPLEDDLATIG
;
A
#
# COMPACT_ATOMS: atom_id res chain seq x y z
N SER A 1 15.34 8.46 -16.80
CA SER A 1 15.67 9.84 -16.39
C SER A 1 14.85 10.24 -15.16
N ARG A 2 15.50 10.29 -13.98
CA ARG A 2 14.92 10.68 -12.69
C ARG A 2 14.66 12.19 -12.54
N TRP A 3 14.83 12.96 -13.63
CA TRP A 3 14.98 14.42 -13.62
C TRP A 3 13.74 15.18 -14.13
N HIS A 4 12.73 14.50 -14.70
CA HIS A 4 11.53 15.18 -15.22
C HIS A 4 10.37 15.34 -14.23
N TRP A 5 10.38 14.64 -13.09
CA TRP A 5 9.23 14.59 -12.18
C TRP A 5 9.40 15.38 -10.87
N ARG A 6 10.35 16.31 -10.79
CA ARG A 6 10.70 16.99 -9.52
C ARG A 6 10.14 18.40 -9.31
N HIS A 7 9.31 18.93 -10.20
CA HIS A 7 8.80 20.31 -10.07
C HIS A 7 7.35 20.45 -10.51
N ARG A 8 6.44 19.84 -9.77
CA ARG A 8 5.01 19.98 -10.06
C ARG A 8 4.22 19.97 -8.76
N ALA A 9 3.39 21.00 -8.54
CA ALA A 9 2.63 21.25 -7.30
C ALA A 9 1.60 20.14 -6.99
N ASP A 10 1.35 19.28 -7.96
CA ASP A 10 0.67 17.98 -7.93
C ASP A 10 1.45 16.87 -7.17
N ALA A 11 2.59 17.20 -6.58
CA ALA A 11 3.43 16.28 -5.80
C ALA A 11 3.05 16.16 -4.31
N GLU A 12 2.05 16.87 -3.79
CA GLU A 12 1.80 16.90 -2.34
C GLU A 12 1.15 15.60 -1.81
N PRO A 13 -0.08 15.22 -2.22
CA PRO A 13 -0.80 14.15 -1.51
C PRO A 13 -0.26 12.74 -1.82
N ARG A 14 0.08 12.46 -3.08
CA ARG A 14 0.66 11.18 -3.50
C ARG A 14 1.96 10.86 -2.77
N ASN A 15 2.83 11.85 -2.56
CA ASN A 15 4.09 11.62 -1.86
C ASN A 15 3.86 11.27 -0.38
N PHE A 16 2.82 11.83 0.25
CA PHE A 16 2.43 11.43 1.59
C PHE A 16 1.94 9.98 1.61
N ALA A 17 1.04 9.57 0.70
CA ALA A 17 0.60 8.19 0.60
C ALA A 17 1.77 7.21 0.42
N ILE A 18 2.72 7.54 -0.48
CA ILE A 18 3.92 6.73 -0.71
C ILE A 18 4.81 6.68 0.54
N SER A 19 5.01 7.82 1.21
CA SER A 19 5.84 7.86 2.43
C SER A 19 5.23 7.06 3.57
N ALA A 20 3.91 7.13 3.75
CA ALA A 20 3.18 6.35 4.75
C ALA A 20 3.31 4.85 4.43
N TRP A 21 3.10 4.43 3.18
CA TRP A 21 3.34 3.04 2.75
C TRP A 21 4.79 2.57 3.03
N GLN A 22 5.79 3.40 2.74
CA GLN A 22 7.19 3.07 3.02
C GLN A 22 7.46 2.91 4.52
N LEU A 23 6.91 3.80 5.35
CA LEU A 23 7.01 3.71 6.81
C LEU A 23 6.31 2.45 7.34
N ALA A 24 5.13 2.11 6.80
CA ALA A 24 4.42 0.90 7.13
C ALA A 24 5.30 -0.34 6.89
N ARG A 25 5.94 -0.44 5.72
CA ARG A 25 6.85 -1.54 5.39
C ARG A 25 8.05 -1.61 6.32
N VAL A 26 8.69 -0.48 6.64
CA VAL A 26 9.83 -0.44 7.58
C VAL A 26 9.39 -0.92 8.97
N HIS A 27 8.23 -0.49 9.43
CA HIS A 27 7.68 -0.91 10.72
C HIS A 27 7.33 -2.40 10.74
N ALA A 28 6.74 -2.94 9.68
CA ALA A 28 6.42 -4.36 9.57
C ALA A 28 7.69 -5.24 9.61
N VAL A 29 8.73 -4.88 8.85
CA VAL A 29 10.01 -5.62 8.81
C VAL A 29 10.75 -5.55 10.15
N THR A 30 10.55 -4.48 10.93
CA THR A 30 11.15 -4.32 12.26
C THR A 30 10.27 -4.87 13.41
N GLY A 31 9.18 -5.57 13.08
CA GLY A 31 8.27 -6.20 14.04
C GLY A 31 7.38 -5.22 14.83
N ARG A 32 7.30 -3.95 14.40
CA ARG A 32 6.44 -2.92 15.02
C ARG A 32 5.10 -2.86 14.32
N ASN A 33 4.38 -3.97 14.35
CA ASN A 33 3.25 -4.21 13.46
C ASN A 33 2.03 -3.32 13.76
N GLU A 34 1.79 -2.88 15.01
CA GLU A 34 0.73 -1.90 15.27
C GLU A 34 1.02 -0.55 14.60
N ARG A 35 2.28 -0.09 14.63
CA ARG A 35 2.68 1.13 13.90
C ARG A 35 2.62 0.95 12.39
N ALA A 36 2.96 -0.25 11.91
CA ALA A 36 2.83 -0.56 10.49
C ALA A 36 1.37 -0.43 10.04
N LEU A 37 0.43 -0.87 10.88
CA LEU A 37 -1.00 -0.78 10.61
C LEU A 37 -1.49 0.67 10.56
N GLU A 38 -1.03 1.51 11.50
CA GLU A 38 -1.35 2.95 11.51
C GLU A 38 -0.94 3.62 10.19
N PHE A 39 0.31 3.43 9.77
CA PHE A 39 0.81 4.00 8.51
C PHE A 39 0.16 3.39 7.26
N GLY A 40 -0.20 2.11 7.29
CA GLY A 40 -0.95 1.47 6.20
C GLY A 40 -2.33 2.11 6.02
N ARG A 41 -3.05 2.36 7.12
CA ARG A 41 -4.34 3.04 7.12
C ARG A 41 -4.23 4.49 6.66
N GLU A 42 -3.21 5.21 7.12
CA GLU A 42 -2.94 6.58 6.66
C GLU A 42 -2.68 6.63 5.15
N SER A 43 -1.89 5.69 4.62
CA SER A 43 -1.65 5.57 3.19
C SER A 43 -2.96 5.35 2.42
N LEU A 44 -3.82 4.44 2.89
CA LEU A 44 -5.11 4.15 2.26
C LEU A 44 -6.05 5.35 2.28
N ASP A 45 -6.19 6.01 3.42
CA ASP A 45 -7.02 7.22 3.59
C ASP A 45 -6.60 8.34 2.62
N ILE A 46 -5.28 8.55 2.45
CA ILE A 46 -4.77 9.52 1.48
C ILE A 46 -5.08 9.05 0.04
N CYS A 47 -4.90 7.76 -0.26
CA CYS A 47 -5.21 7.22 -1.59
C CYS A 47 -6.69 7.43 -1.95
N GLU A 48 -7.61 7.15 -1.04
CA GLU A 48 -9.05 7.29 -1.26
C GLU A 48 -9.49 8.75 -1.33
N ARG A 49 -9.02 9.60 -0.40
CA ARG A 49 -9.39 11.03 -0.36
C ARG A 49 -8.95 11.77 -1.63
N GLU A 50 -7.80 11.40 -2.17
CA GLU A 50 -7.16 12.10 -3.27
C GLU A 50 -7.38 11.41 -4.62
N ASP A 51 -8.24 10.37 -4.64
CA ASP A 51 -8.59 9.58 -5.82
C ASP A 51 -7.34 9.08 -6.57
N LEU A 52 -6.39 8.52 -5.82
CA LEU A 52 -5.15 7.98 -6.38
C LEU A 52 -5.44 6.68 -7.14
N SER A 53 -4.58 6.38 -8.14
CA SER A 53 -4.79 5.23 -9.01
C SER A 53 -4.86 3.89 -8.24
N PRO A 54 -5.52 2.86 -8.80
CA PRO A 54 -5.66 1.54 -8.16
C PRO A 54 -4.33 0.92 -7.71
N PHE A 55 -3.24 1.25 -8.39
CA PHE A 55 -1.89 0.84 -8.01
C PHE A 55 -1.50 1.29 -6.59
N TYR A 56 -1.78 2.55 -6.22
CA TYR A 56 -1.45 3.06 -4.89
C TYR A 56 -2.40 2.50 -3.82
N VAL A 57 -3.69 2.39 -4.16
CA VAL A 57 -4.72 1.80 -3.29
C VAL A 57 -4.34 0.35 -2.95
N ALA A 58 -3.96 -0.45 -3.94
CA ALA A 58 -3.59 -1.84 -3.73
C ALA A 58 -2.35 -2.00 -2.84
N TYR A 59 -1.32 -1.14 -2.99
CA TYR A 59 -0.17 -1.14 -2.10
C TYR A 59 -0.49 -0.68 -0.68
N ALA A 60 -1.47 0.22 -0.50
CA ALA A 60 -1.94 0.58 0.83
C ALA A 60 -2.66 -0.60 1.51
N HIS A 61 -3.50 -1.34 0.78
CA HIS A 61 -4.09 -2.58 1.27
C HIS A 61 -3.03 -3.66 1.57
N GLU A 62 -2.01 -3.82 0.74
CA GLU A 62 -0.87 -4.72 0.99
C GLU A 62 -0.19 -4.41 2.33
N ALA A 63 0.09 -3.12 2.60
CA ALA A 63 0.72 -2.71 3.85
C ALA A 63 -0.16 -3.02 5.07
N ILE A 64 -1.47 -2.79 4.98
CA ILE A 64 -2.42 -3.13 6.06
C ILE A 64 -2.48 -4.63 6.27
N ALA A 65 -2.60 -5.42 5.19
CA ALA A 65 -2.65 -6.88 5.28
C ALA A 65 -1.38 -7.45 5.94
N ARG A 66 -0.21 -6.94 5.57
CA ARG A 66 1.07 -7.37 6.17
C ARG A 66 1.17 -7.00 7.64
N ALA A 67 0.72 -5.81 8.02
CA ALA A 67 0.68 -5.38 9.41
C ALA A 67 -0.29 -6.25 10.23
N ALA A 68 -1.49 -6.52 9.69
CA ALA A 68 -2.51 -7.37 10.28
C ALA A 68 -1.99 -8.80 10.52
N HIS A 69 -1.31 -9.39 9.53
CA HIS A 69 -0.61 -10.67 9.69
C HIS A 69 0.38 -10.63 10.86
N GLY A 70 1.19 -9.57 10.93
CA GLY A 70 2.19 -9.40 11.99
C GLY A 70 1.64 -9.21 13.40
N ILE A 71 0.38 -8.77 13.57
CA ILE A 71 -0.31 -8.70 14.87
C ILE A 71 -1.23 -9.90 15.15
N GLY A 72 -1.36 -10.82 14.19
CA GLY A 72 -2.23 -12.00 14.31
C GLY A 72 -3.72 -11.73 14.09
N ASP A 73 -4.07 -10.62 13.42
CA ASP A 73 -5.45 -10.30 13.05
C ASP A 73 -5.78 -10.89 11.68
N GLU A 74 -6.19 -12.16 11.66
CA GLU A 74 -6.46 -12.93 10.44
C GLU A 74 -7.64 -12.38 9.64
N ASP A 75 -8.68 -11.88 10.31
CA ASP A 75 -9.87 -11.32 9.65
C ASP A 75 -9.51 -10.03 8.90
N LEU A 76 -8.77 -9.13 9.55
CA LEU A 76 -8.32 -7.88 8.92
C LEU A 76 -7.33 -8.16 7.78
N MET A 77 -6.43 -9.13 7.97
CA MET A 77 -5.50 -9.56 6.93
C MET A 77 -6.26 -10.07 5.70
N ALA A 78 -7.21 -10.98 5.88
CA ALA A 78 -7.97 -11.58 4.79
C ALA A 78 -8.78 -10.54 4.02
N GLU A 79 -9.41 -9.60 4.71
CA GLU A 79 -10.18 -8.53 4.08
C GLU A 79 -9.29 -7.61 3.24
N HIS A 80 -8.15 -7.15 3.78
CA HIS A 80 -7.25 -6.28 3.03
C HIS A 80 -6.51 -7.02 1.90
N LEU A 81 -6.27 -8.33 2.01
CA LEU A 81 -5.80 -9.13 0.89
C LEU A 81 -6.82 -9.20 -0.25
N ARG A 82 -8.11 -9.37 0.08
CA ARG A 82 -9.19 -9.37 -0.92
C ARG A 82 -9.28 -8.03 -1.63
N LEU A 83 -9.37 -6.93 -0.87
CA LEU A 83 -9.45 -5.57 -1.40
C LEU A 83 -8.20 -5.19 -2.20
N GLY A 84 -7.01 -5.56 -1.72
CA GLY A 84 -5.76 -5.33 -2.43
C GLY A 84 -5.70 -6.04 -3.79
N ARG A 85 -6.22 -7.27 -3.87
CA ARG A 85 -6.32 -8.01 -5.15
C ARG A 85 -7.36 -7.43 -6.10
N GLU A 86 -8.48 -6.96 -5.57
CA GLU A 86 -9.50 -6.26 -6.37
C GLU A 86 -8.92 -4.98 -6.99
N ALA A 87 -8.25 -4.15 -6.18
CA ALA A 87 -7.57 -2.96 -6.69
C ALA A 87 -6.41 -3.30 -7.65
N ALA A 88 -5.67 -4.39 -7.41
CA ALA A 88 -4.62 -4.85 -8.32
C ALA A 88 -5.19 -5.25 -9.70
N ALA A 89 -6.37 -5.88 -9.74
CA ALA A 89 -7.03 -6.27 -10.99
C ALA A 89 -7.38 -5.06 -11.87
N ASP A 90 -7.65 -3.90 -11.26
CA ASP A 90 -7.93 -2.63 -11.94
C ASP A 90 -6.66 -1.88 -12.40
N VAL A 91 -5.46 -2.41 -12.12
CA VAL A 91 -4.21 -1.88 -12.67
C VAL A 91 -4.04 -2.32 -14.12
N GLU A 92 -4.16 -1.36 -15.04
CA GLU A 92 -4.09 -1.59 -16.50
C GLU A 92 -2.71 -2.10 -16.97
N ASP A 93 -1.64 -1.62 -16.35
CA ASP A 93 -0.26 -1.98 -16.70
C ASP A 93 0.15 -3.28 -16.00
N ALA A 94 0.25 -4.36 -16.78
CA ALA A 94 0.67 -5.66 -16.28
C ALA A 94 2.08 -5.66 -15.66
N GLU A 95 2.99 -4.81 -16.13
CA GLU A 95 4.35 -4.69 -15.57
C GLU A 95 4.32 -4.08 -14.16
N HIS A 96 3.30 -3.28 -13.85
CA HIS A 96 3.08 -2.73 -12.51
C HIS A 96 2.21 -3.63 -11.63
N ARG A 97 1.29 -4.39 -12.24
CA ARG A 97 0.40 -5.32 -11.52
C ARG A 97 1.14 -6.54 -11.00
N GLN A 98 2.02 -7.14 -11.81
CA GLN A 98 2.68 -8.40 -11.43
C GLN A 98 3.49 -8.30 -10.13
N PRO A 99 4.35 -7.29 -9.90
CA PRO A 99 5.09 -7.17 -8.63
C PRO A 99 4.18 -7.00 -7.42
N LEU A 100 3.04 -6.34 -7.59
CA LEU A 100 2.05 -6.12 -6.54
C LEU A 100 1.32 -7.44 -6.19
N GLU A 101 0.94 -8.23 -7.19
CA GLU A 101 0.36 -9.56 -6.98
C GLU A 101 1.34 -10.49 -6.27
N ASP A 102 2.62 -10.46 -6.68
CA ASP A 102 3.70 -11.21 -6.05
C ASP A 102 3.89 -10.78 -4.58
N ASP A 103 3.90 -9.47 -4.30
CA ASP A 103 4.00 -8.93 -2.94
C ASP A 103 2.79 -9.38 -2.08
N LEU A 104 1.56 -9.32 -2.60
CA LEU A 104 0.35 -9.79 -1.92
C LEU A 104 0.37 -11.30 -1.65
N ALA A 105 0.98 -12.09 -2.54
CA ALA A 105 1.11 -13.55 -2.37
C ALA A 105 2.10 -13.94 -1.25
N THR A 106 2.97 -13.03 -0.82
CA THR A 106 3.93 -13.27 0.28
C THR A 106 3.33 -13.09 1.68
N ILE A 107 2.07 -12.64 1.77
CA ILE A 107 1.37 -12.43 3.04
C ILE A 107 0.49 -13.65 3.29
N GLY A 108 0.92 -14.48 4.24
CA GLY A 108 0.31 -15.78 4.56
C GLY A 108 1.25 -16.66 5.35
#